data_AF-A0A9D5M790-F1
#
_entry.id   AF-A0A9D5M790-F1
#
_cell.length_a   1.000
_cell.length_b   1.000
_cell.length_c   1.000
_cell.angle_alpha   90.00
_cell.angle_beta   90.00
_cell.angle_gamma   90.00
#
_symmetry.space_group_name_H-M   'P 1'
#
loop_
_entity.id
_entity.type
_entity.pdbx_description
1 polymer ?
#
loop_
_entity_poly.entity_id
_entity_poly.type
_entity_poly.pdbx_seq_one_letter_code
_entity_poly.pdbx_strand_id
1 'polypeptide(L)'
;MNYKDMIIKEFPLLNKIDSIKDCFLIDKQRYVLFYDEMISRENIPQILSIVQKQKDAYLQNSWATIIIIGKTQESFKSEELFFFDNVNTFAVFYLIDKEKQTVYKNDNWIFALGLNYGKFIRKINTIITGTKKDTKISK
;
A
#
# COMPACT_ATOMS: atom_id res chain seq x y z
N MET A 1 -5.13 -10.54 -15.49
CA MET A 1 -6.03 -10.01 -14.45
C MET A 1 -5.56 -8.63 -14.02
N ASN A 2 -6.47 -7.66 -13.91
CA ASN A 2 -6.16 -6.32 -13.45
C ASN A 2 -6.36 -6.26 -11.92
N TYR A 3 -5.27 -6.24 -11.15
CA TYR A 3 -5.34 -6.25 -9.69
C TYR A 3 -6.06 -5.02 -9.13
N LYS A 4 -5.98 -3.89 -9.83
CA LYS A 4 -6.70 -2.66 -9.49
C LYS A 4 -8.20 -2.92 -9.43
N ASP A 5 -8.77 -3.52 -10.47
CA ASP A 5 -10.20 -3.80 -10.54
C ASP A 5 -10.65 -4.79 -9.46
N MET A 6 -9.81 -5.79 -9.16
CA MET A 6 -10.09 -6.75 -8.09
C MET A 6 -10.16 -6.07 -6.72
N ILE A 7 -9.18 -5.21 -6.41
CA ILE A 7 -9.13 -4.49 -5.14
C ILE A 7 -10.30 -3.52 -5.05
N ILE A 8 -10.59 -2.76 -6.12
CA ILE A 8 -11.71 -1.82 -6.13
C ILE A 8 -13.04 -2.54 -5.88
N LYS A 9 -13.22 -3.75 -6.42
CA LYS A 9 -14.46 -4.53 -6.27
C LYS A 9 -14.62 -5.14 -4.88
N GLU A 10 -13.55 -5.72 -4.32
CA GLU A 10 -13.62 -6.56 -3.12
C GLU A 10 -13.19 -5.82 -1.84
N PHE A 11 -12.53 -4.67 -1.96
CA PHE A 11 -12.09 -3.86 -0.85
C PHE A 11 -13.09 -2.71 -0.61
N PRO A 12 -13.52 -2.45 0.65
CA PRO A 12 -14.39 -1.34 0.97
C PRO A 12 -13.61 -0.03 0.85
N LEU A 13 -13.55 0.51 -0.37
CA LEU A 13 -13.05 1.85 -0.63
C LEU A 13 -14.11 2.83 -0.15
N LEU A 14 -13.75 3.72 0.78
CA LEU A 14 -14.68 4.70 1.35
C LEU A 14 -14.94 5.82 0.35
N ASN A 15 -13.88 6.47 -0.12
CA ASN A 15 -13.96 7.62 -1.04
C ASN A 15 -12.78 7.60 -2.01
N LYS A 16 -13.00 8.02 -3.26
CA LYS A 16 -11.91 8.38 -4.17
C LYS A 16 -11.37 9.76 -3.81
N ILE A 17 -10.06 9.96 -3.93
CA ILE A 17 -9.43 11.26 -3.74
C ILE A 17 -9.26 11.92 -5.11
N ASP A 18 -10.05 12.94 -5.40
CA ASP A 18 -10.08 13.55 -6.74
C ASP A 18 -8.77 14.28 -7.11
N SER A 19 -8.06 14.79 -6.11
CA SER A 19 -6.79 15.51 -6.27
C SER A 19 -5.58 14.60 -6.52
N ILE A 20 -5.71 13.29 -6.30
CA ILE A 20 -4.63 12.32 -6.42
C ILE A 20 -5.09 11.17 -7.31
N LYS A 21 -4.49 11.06 -8.50
CA LYS A 21 -4.86 10.03 -9.48
C LYS A 21 -4.80 8.64 -8.84
N ASP A 22 -5.90 7.91 -8.96
CA ASP A 22 -6.03 6.52 -8.49
C ASP A 22 -5.68 6.30 -7.02
N CYS A 23 -6.01 7.29 -6.19
CA CYS A 23 -5.93 7.21 -4.74
C CYS A 23 -7.33 7.09 -4.12
N PHE A 24 -7.46 6.22 -3.12
CA PHE A 24 -8.71 5.94 -2.43
C PHE A 24 -8.51 5.90 -0.93
N LEU A 25 -9.38 6.57 -0.19
CA LEU A 25 -9.49 6.43 1.26
C LEU A 25 -10.12 5.06 1.58
N ILE A 26 -9.51 4.31 2.48
CA ILE A 26 -9.96 2.96 2.85
C ILE A 26 -10.37 2.81 4.32
N ASP A 27 -9.84 3.68 5.18
CA ASP A 27 -10.22 3.84 6.59
C ASP A 27 -9.67 5.20 7.03
N LYS A 28 -10.02 5.67 8.22
CA LYS A 28 -9.55 6.95 8.78
C LYS A 28 -8.04 7.11 8.55
N GLN A 29 -7.66 8.15 7.78
CA GLN A 29 -6.28 8.52 7.46
C GLN A 29 -5.46 7.46 6.71
N ARG A 30 -6.11 6.48 6.08
CA ARG A 30 -5.45 5.40 5.35
C ARG A 30 -5.90 5.36 3.91
N TYR A 31 -4.91 5.31 3.04
CA TYR A 31 -5.11 5.47 1.61
C TYR A 31 -4.49 4.29 0.86
N VAL A 32 -5.09 3.94 -0.27
CA VAL A 32 -4.51 3.05 -1.27
C VAL A 32 -4.27 3.88 -2.52
N LEU A 33 -3.04 3.88 -3.01
CA LEU A 33 -2.62 4.53 -4.24
C LEU A 33 -2.19 3.44 -5.23
N PHE A 34 -2.81 3.43 -6.42
CA PHE A 34 -2.35 2.57 -7.51
C PHE A 34 -1.31 3.30 -8.35
N TYR A 35 -0.10 2.74 -8.42
CA TYR A 35 1.00 3.28 -9.22
C TYR A 35 1.10 2.49 -10.53
N ASP A 36 0.95 3.18 -11.65
CA ASP A 36 0.82 2.56 -12.98
C ASP A 36 2.17 2.07 -13.54
N GLU A 37 3.26 2.78 -13.23
CA GLU A 37 4.60 2.50 -13.73
C GLU A 37 5.31 1.37 -12.94
N MET A 38 6.39 0.82 -13.52
CA MET A 38 7.21 -0.18 -12.85
C MET A 38 7.98 0.44 -11.69
N ILE A 39 7.92 -0.19 -10.52
CA ILE A 39 8.64 0.25 -9.32
C ILE A 39 9.95 -0.53 -9.24
N SER A 40 11.04 0.20 -9.03
CA SER A 40 12.40 -0.28 -8.82
C SER A 40 12.98 0.36 -7.56
N ARG A 41 14.05 -0.20 -7.01
CA ARG A 41 14.73 0.46 -5.87
C ARG A 41 15.20 1.87 -6.21
N GLU A 42 15.61 2.08 -7.46
CA GLU A 42 16.11 3.35 -7.96
C GLU A 42 15.03 4.45 -7.95
N ASN A 43 13.78 4.11 -8.31
CA ASN A 43 12.72 5.11 -8.44
C ASN A 43 11.85 5.31 -7.19
N ILE A 44 11.95 4.43 -6.19
CA ILE A 44 11.22 4.58 -4.92
C ILE A 44 11.39 5.98 -4.28
N PRO A 45 12.60 6.57 -4.18
CA PRO A 45 12.75 7.92 -3.62
C PRO A 45 11.95 8.99 -4.39
N GLN A 46 11.91 8.89 -5.72
CA GLN A 46 11.14 9.80 -6.56
C GLN A 46 9.64 9.62 -6.34
N ILE A 47 9.16 8.38 -6.28
CA ILE A 47 7.75 8.05 -6.00
C ILE A 47 7.34 8.65 -4.65
N LEU A 48 8.14 8.42 -3.60
CA LEU A 48 7.90 8.97 -2.27
C LEU A 48 7.80 10.51 -2.30
N SER A 49 8.69 11.18 -3.04
CA SER A 49 8.64 12.65 -3.19
C SER A 49 7.35 13.14 -3.86
N ILE A 50 6.90 12.45 -4.92
CA ILE A 50 5.65 12.79 -5.63
C ILE A 50 4.45 12.58 -4.71
N VAL A 51 4.38 11.42 -4.06
CA VAL A 51 3.30 11.06 -3.14
C VAL A 51 3.23 12.04 -1.97
N GLN A 52 4.36 12.43 -1.41
CA GLN A 52 4.41 13.42 -0.33
C GLN A 52 3.86 14.77 -0.77
N LYS A 53 4.32 15.30 -1.92
CA LYS A 53 3.81 16.57 -2.47
C LYS A 53 2.30 16.55 -2.68
N GLN A 54 1.78 15.46 -3.24
CA GLN A 54 0.35 15.29 -3.46
C GLN A 54 -0.43 15.19 -2.14
N LYS A 55 0.12 14.44 -1.17
CA LYS A 55 -0.46 14.33 0.17
C LYS A 55 -0.50 15.67 0.88
N ASP A 56 0.58 16.44 0.86
CA ASP A 56 0.65 17.74 1.54
C ASP A 56 -0.34 18.75 0.95
N ALA A 57 -0.54 18.72 -0.37
CA ALA A 57 -1.54 19.55 -1.04
C ALA A 57 -2.99 19.22 -0.60
N TYR A 58 -3.28 17.96 -0.26
CA TYR A 58 -4.64 17.50 0.04
C TYR A 58 -4.96 17.37 1.54
N LEU A 59 -4.04 16.79 2.34
CA LEU A 59 -4.28 16.39 3.73
C LEU A 59 -3.71 17.34 4.78
N GLN A 60 -3.01 18.40 4.36
CA GLN A 60 -2.53 19.50 5.20
C GLN A 60 -1.99 19.05 6.59
N ASN A 61 -0.74 18.59 6.64
CA ASN A 61 -0.03 18.15 7.85
C ASN A 61 -0.71 17.09 8.73
N SER A 62 -1.81 16.49 8.27
CA SER A 62 -2.45 15.37 8.97
C SER A 62 -1.61 14.11 8.82
N TRP A 63 -1.63 13.29 9.89
CA TRP A 63 -1.10 11.94 9.84
C TRP A 63 -1.79 11.11 8.76
N ALA A 64 -1.01 10.32 8.03
CA ALA A 64 -1.52 9.45 6.99
C ALA A 64 -0.71 8.17 6.87
N THR A 65 -1.38 7.10 6.44
CA THR A 65 -0.72 5.92 5.88
C THR A 65 -1.15 5.72 4.45
N ILE A 66 -0.17 5.60 3.55
CA ILE A 66 -0.40 5.45 2.11
C ILE A 66 0.16 4.09 1.69
N ILE A 67 -0.74 3.19 1.30
CA ILE A 67 -0.40 1.90 0.73
C ILE A 67 -0.26 2.07 -0.79
N ILE A 68 0.96 1.97 -1.30
CA ILE A 68 1.30 2.14 -2.71
C ILE A 68 1.32 0.76 -3.36
N ILE A 69 0.37 0.50 -4.24
CA ILE A 69 0.24 -0.76 -4.97
C ILE A 69 0.83 -0.58 -6.36
N GLY A 70 1.84 -1.38 -6.70
CA GLY A 70 2.52 -1.30 -7.99
C GLY A 70 3.09 -2.62 -8.45
N LYS A 71 3.68 -2.59 -9.66
CA LYS A 71 4.37 -3.74 -10.25
C LYS A 71 5.87 -3.61 -10.04
N THR A 72 6.56 -4.74 -9.96
CA THR A 72 8.03 -4.80 -9.90
C THR A 72 8.55 -6.00 -10.69
N GLN A 73 9.83 -5.97 -11.06
CA GLN A 73 10.62 -7.12 -11.50
C GLN A 73 11.77 -7.47 -10.53
N GLU A 74 11.99 -6.62 -9.51
CA GLU A 74 12.98 -6.82 -8.47
C GLU A 74 12.41 -7.56 -7.27
N SER A 75 13.30 -8.26 -6.55
CA SER A 75 12.99 -8.89 -5.27
C SER A 75 13.24 -7.91 -4.11
N PHE A 76 12.29 -7.84 -3.18
CA PHE A 76 12.35 -6.97 -2.00
C PHE A 76 12.20 -7.78 -0.71
N LYS A 77 12.92 -7.36 0.34
CA LYS A 77 12.65 -7.75 1.71
C LYS A 77 11.51 -6.92 2.28
N SER A 78 10.86 -7.42 3.33
CA SER A 78 9.73 -6.74 3.97
C SER A 78 10.11 -5.35 4.49
N GLU A 79 11.32 -5.20 5.03
CA GLU A 79 11.80 -3.95 5.64
C GLU A 79 12.09 -2.86 4.60
N GLU A 80 12.38 -3.24 3.35
CA GLU A 80 12.64 -2.31 2.24
C GLU A 80 11.36 -1.66 1.69
N LEU A 81 10.18 -2.05 2.19
CA LEU A 81 8.88 -1.63 1.66
C LEU A 81 8.13 -0.67 2.59
N PHE A 82 8.76 -0.26 3.69
CA PHE A 82 8.17 0.66 4.66
C PHE A 82 9.04 1.91 4.80
N PHE A 83 8.41 3.08 4.67
CA PHE A 83 9.06 4.37 4.75
C PHE A 83 8.28 5.30 5.66
N PHE A 84 9.01 6.11 6.43
CA PHE A 84 8.46 7.21 7.21
C PHE A 84 9.12 8.50 6.77
N ASP A 85 8.33 9.54 6.50
CA ASP A 85 8.83 10.86 6.06
C ASP A 85 9.50 11.68 7.19
N ASN A 86 9.61 11.10 8.40
CA ASN A 86 10.07 11.75 9.63
C ASN A 86 9.15 12.89 10.13
N VAL A 87 7.93 12.99 9.61
CA VAL A 87 6.97 14.02 9.97
C VAL A 87 5.63 13.40 10.39
N ASN A 88 4.88 12.84 9.45
CA ASN A 88 3.52 12.36 9.69
C ASN A 88 3.01 11.33 8.67
N THR A 89 3.84 10.85 7.76
CA THR A 89 3.40 9.97 6.66
C THR A 89 4.12 8.64 6.70
N PHE A 90 3.36 7.57 6.86
CA PHE A 90 3.83 6.21 6.59
C PHE A 90 3.51 5.86 5.14
N ALA A 91 4.53 5.54 4.34
CA ALA A 91 4.38 5.00 3.00
C ALA A 91 4.76 3.52 2.99
N VAL A 92 3.86 2.67 2.48
CA VAL A 92 4.02 1.22 2.48
C VAL A 92 3.82 0.69 1.08
N PHE A 93 4.83 0.04 0.52
CA PHE A 93 4.75 -0.56 -0.81
C PHE A 93 4.18 -1.98 -0.75
N TYR A 94 3.26 -2.26 -1.66
CA TYR A 94 2.76 -3.59 -1.97
C TYR A 94 3.06 -3.86 -3.45
N LEU A 95 4.08 -4.69 -3.69
CA LEU A 95 4.67 -4.87 -5.02
C LEU A 95 4.35 -6.24 -5.58
N ILE A 96 3.94 -6.27 -6.85
CA ILE A 96 3.54 -7.49 -7.54
C ILE A 96 4.53 -7.78 -8.66
N ASP A 97 5.19 -8.92 -8.57
CA ASP A 97 5.99 -9.50 -9.65
C ASP A 97 5.16 -10.55 -10.36
N LYS A 98 4.70 -10.20 -11.57
CA LYS A 98 3.85 -11.07 -12.38
C LYS A 98 4.61 -12.26 -12.95
N GLU A 99 5.88 -12.08 -13.30
CA GLU A 99 6.70 -13.11 -13.93
C GLU A 99 7.01 -14.22 -12.92
N LYS A 100 7.40 -13.83 -11.70
CA LYS A 100 7.68 -14.78 -10.61
C LYS A 100 6.43 -15.20 -9.83
N GLN A 101 5.26 -14.71 -10.20
CA GLN A 101 3.99 -14.91 -9.47
C GLN A 101 4.14 -14.64 -7.96
N THR A 102 4.91 -13.62 -7.61
CA THR A 102 5.31 -13.32 -6.23
C THR A 102 4.83 -11.94 -5.83
N VAL A 103 4.49 -11.80 -4.55
CA VAL A 103 4.14 -10.51 -3.94
C VAL A 103 5.18 -10.19 -2.88
N TYR A 104 5.72 -8.96 -2.95
CA TYR A 104 6.51 -8.38 -1.88
C TYR A 104 5.67 -7.37 -1.12
N LYS A 105 5.65 -7.48 0.21
CA LYS A 105 4.82 -6.64 1.07
C LYS A 105 5.44 -6.52 2.44
N ASN A 106 5.10 -5.45 3.14
CA ASN A 106 5.27 -5.32 4.57
C ASN A 106 3.90 -5.37 5.23
N ASP A 107 3.62 -6.35 6.09
CA ASP A 107 2.37 -6.45 6.87
C ASP A 107 2.61 -6.41 8.38
N ASN A 108 3.72 -5.78 8.78
CA ASN A 108 4.11 -5.59 10.17
C ASN A 108 3.07 -4.74 10.89
N TRP A 109 2.93 -5.01 12.19
CA TRP A 109 2.11 -4.19 13.06
C TRP A 109 2.92 -2.97 13.48
N ILE A 110 2.44 -1.77 13.15
CA ILE A 110 2.95 -0.51 13.73
C ILE A 110 2.03 -0.05 14.85
N PHE A 111 2.58 0.24 16.03
CA PHE A 111 1.82 0.72 17.20
C PHE A 111 1.63 2.26 17.20
N ALA A 112 2.22 2.96 16.24
CA ALA A 112 2.12 4.42 16.16
C ALA A 112 0.68 4.88 15.87
N LEU A 113 0.11 5.65 16.80
CA LEU A 113 -1.09 6.49 16.63
C LEU A 113 -2.34 5.76 16.08
N GLY A 114 -2.42 4.44 16.32
CA GLY A 114 -3.54 3.64 15.82
C GLY A 114 -3.61 3.56 14.29
N LEU A 115 -2.51 3.78 13.57
CA LEU A 115 -2.41 3.75 12.09
C LEU A 115 -2.01 2.39 11.53
N ASN A 116 -2.20 1.31 12.30
CA ASN A 116 -1.85 -0.05 11.88
C ASN A 116 -2.36 -0.38 10.46
N TYR A 117 -1.44 -0.54 9.52
CA TYR A 117 -1.72 -0.84 8.11
C TYR A 117 -1.71 -2.34 7.80
N GLY A 118 -1.08 -3.16 8.66
CA GLY A 118 -0.87 -4.58 8.41
C GLY A 118 -2.17 -5.34 8.14
N LYS A 119 -3.27 -4.98 8.83
CA LYS A 119 -4.60 -5.58 8.58
C LYS A 119 -5.09 -5.34 7.14
N PHE A 120 -4.80 -4.17 6.56
CA PHE A 120 -5.21 -3.83 5.20
C PHE A 120 -4.32 -4.50 4.17
N ILE A 121 -3.01 -4.55 4.39
CA ILE A 121 -2.07 -5.29 3.54
C ILE A 121 -2.45 -6.77 3.46
N ARG A 122 -2.80 -7.40 4.59
CA ARG A 122 -3.27 -8.80 4.60
C ARG A 122 -4.55 -8.98 3.80
N LYS A 123 -5.51 -8.07 3.94
CA LYS A 123 -6.77 -8.11 3.18
C LYS A 123 -6.55 -7.91 1.68
N ILE A 124 -5.74 -6.93 1.28
CA ILE A 124 -5.31 -6.73 -0.12
C ILE A 124 -4.66 -8.00 -0.65
N ASN A 125 -3.77 -8.60 0.14
CA ASN A 125 -3.12 -9.84 -0.26
C ASN A 125 -4.10 -10.98 -0.49
N THR A 126 -5.05 -11.21 0.43
CA THR A 126 -6.06 -12.27 0.24
C THR A 126 -6.90 -12.04 -1.02
N ILE A 127 -7.22 -10.79 -1.38
CA ILE A 127 -7.93 -10.48 -2.63
C ILE A 127 -7.06 -10.85 -3.84
N ILE A 128 -5.79 -10.46 -3.85
CA ILE A 128 -4.90 -10.65 -5.00
C ILE A 128 -4.50 -12.12 -5.17
N THR A 129 -4.17 -12.81 -4.08
CA THR A 129 -3.62 -14.17 -4.13
C THR A 129 -4.67 -15.26 -3.91
N GLY A 130 -5.91 -14.90 -3.55
CA GLY A 130 -6.99 -15.85 -3.24
C GLY A 130 -6.77 -16.66 -1.95
N THR A 131 -5.64 -16.47 -1.27
CA THR A 131 -5.29 -17.23 -0.05
C THR A 131 -5.80 -16.50 1.19
N LYS A 132 -6.83 -17.06 1.81
CA LYS A 132 -7.13 -16.82 3.22
C LYS A 132 -6.03 -17.54 4.02
N LYS A 133 -5.29 -16.84 4.88
CA LYS A 133 -4.46 -17.56 5.86
C LYS A 133 -5.43 -18.36 6.72
N ASP A 134 -5.50 -19.67 6.49
CA ASP A 134 -6.13 -20.59 7.43
C ASP A 134 -5.48 -20.33 8.77
N THR A 135 -6.32 -19.93 9.72
CA THR A 135 -5.92 -19.80 11.11
C THR A 135 -5.59 -21.23 11.53
N LYS A 136 -4.30 -21.58 11.59
CA LYS A 136 -3.88 -22.83 12.24
C LYS A 136 -4.35 -22.72 13.68
N ILE A 137 -5.47 -23.36 13.97
CA ILE A 137 -5.86 -23.74 15.31
C ILE A 137 -4.77 -24.72 15.77
N SER A 138 -3.83 -24.22 16.56
CA SER A 138 -3.01 -25.06 17.41
C SER A 138 -3.95 -25.80 18.35
N LYS A 139 -4.03 -27.12 18.17
CA LYS A 139 -4.48 -28.05 19.21
C LYS A 139 -3.49 -28.06 20.36
#